data_AF-A0A251XM33-F1
#
_entry.id   AF-A0A251XM33-F1
#
_cell.length_a   1.000
_cell.length_b   1.000
_cell.length_c   1.000
_cell.angle_alpha   90.00
_cell.angle_beta   90.00
_cell.angle_gamma   90.00
#
_symmetry.space_group_name_H-M   'P 1'
#
loop_
_entity.id
_entity.type
_entity.pdbx_description
1 polymer ?
#
loop_
_entity_poly.entity_id
_entity_poly.type
_entity_poly.pdbx_seq_one_letter_code
_entity_poly.pdbx_strand_id
1 'polypeptide(L)'
;MCPWTRYYLSPERDVVLALFGTRAGWHIGDHIAAAPGTGRGRALRILLLPELLPVADARRVTIHATAASPELAALYMAELPGLVDVGGGMFRGRRLRRPPAT
;
A
#
# COMPACT_ATOMS: atom_id res chain seq x y z
N MET A 1 -1.85 5.79 18.59
CA MET A 1 -2.59 6.25 17.39
C MET A 1 -1.65 7.06 16.52
N CYS A 2 -1.55 6.75 15.23
CA CYS A 2 -0.86 7.63 14.28
C CYS A 2 -1.76 8.85 14.04
N PRO A 3 -1.30 10.09 14.29
CA PRO A 3 -2.14 11.28 14.19
C PRO A 3 -2.59 11.62 12.75
N TRP A 4 -2.06 10.92 11.74
CA TRP A 4 -2.34 11.17 10.33
C TRP A 4 -2.71 9.87 9.61
N THR A 5 -3.90 9.36 9.87
CA THR A 5 -4.47 8.23 9.12
C THR A 5 -5.50 8.77 8.14
N ARG A 6 -5.42 8.33 6.88
CA ARG A 6 -6.45 8.57 5.87
C ARG A 6 -6.98 7.23 5.38
N TYR A 7 -8.29 7.08 5.39
CA TYR A 7 -8.97 5.94 4.78
C TYR A 7 -9.52 6.36 3.42
N TYR A 8 -9.24 5.55 2.41
CA TYR A 8 -9.80 5.68 1.07
C TYR A 8 -10.79 4.54 0.86
N LEU A 9 -12.00 4.89 0.42
CA LEU A 9 -13.07 3.97 0.12
C LEU A 9 -13.29 3.97 -1.39
N SER A 10 -13.45 2.79 -2.00
CA SER A 10 -13.82 2.66 -3.41
C SER A 10 -15.16 3.38 -3.69
N PRO A 11 -15.39 3.88 -4.91
CA PRO A 11 -16.69 4.46 -5.29
C PRO A 11 -17.86 3.51 -5.03
N GLU A 12 -17.65 2.21 -5.25
CA GLU A 12 -18.60 1.12 -5.03
C GLU A 12 -18.78 0.77 -3.53
N ARG A 13 -18.00 1.40 -2.65
CA ARG A 13 -18.05 1.28 -1.19
C ARG A 13 -17.81 -0.12 -0.65
N ASP A 14 -16.95 -0.88 -1.32
CA ASP A 14 -16.72 -2.28 -1.03
C ASP A 14 -15.24 -2.63 -0.84
N VAL A 15 -14.35 -1.65 -0.95
CA VAL A 15 -12.91 -1.76 -0.68
C VAL A 15 -12.44 -0.55 0.11
N VAL A 16 -11.66 -0.81 1.16
CA VAL A 16 -10.98 0.21 1.95
C VAL A 16 -9.47 0.02 1.88
N LEU A 17 -8.75 1.14 1.86
CA LEU A 17 -7.29 1.22 1.99
C LEU A 17 -6.93 2.31 2.99
N ALA A 18 -6.04 2.02 3.93
CA ALA A 18 -5.52 2.99 4.87
C ALA A 18 -4.11 3.45 4.49
N LEU A 19 -3.89 4.76 4.60
CA LEU A 19 -2.58 5.39 4.55
C LEU A 19 -2.27 5.98 5.93
N PHE A 20 -1.22 5.48 6.57
CA PHE A 20 -0.77 5.93 7.88
C PHE A 20 0.51 6.76 7.74
N GLY A 21 0.54 7.96 8.33
CA GLY A 21 1.78 8.69 8.58
C GLY A 21 2.52 8.10 9.77
N THR A 22 3.76 7.67 9.58
CA THR A 22 4.64 7.14 10.64
C THR A 22 5.97 7.91 10.66
N ARG A 23 6.80 7.70 11.69
CA ARG A 23 8.16 8.26 11.74
C ARG A 23 9.07 7.73 10.63
N ALA A 24 8.78 6.55 10.08
CA ALA A 24 9.56 5.92 9.02
C ALA A 24 9.10 6.31 7.60
N GLY A 25 8.04 7.11 7.49
CA GLY A 25 7.37 7.44 6.23
C GLY A 25 5.91 7.02 6.22
N TRP A 26 5.35 6.79 5.04
CA TRP A 26 3.96 6.38 4.90
C TRP A 26 3.82 4.87 4.89
N HIS A 27 2.81 4.35 5.58
CA HIS A 27 2.45 2.95 5.53
C HIS A 27 1.10 2.78 4.81
N ILE A 28 1.07 1.94 3.77
CA ILE A 28 -0.17 1.50 3.12
C ILE A 28 -0.56 0.17 3.75
N GLY A 29 -1.77 0.11 4.32
CA GLY A 29 -2.28 -1.06 5.01
C GLY A 29 -3.82 -1.09 5.06
N ASP A 30 -4.36 -1.90 5.97
CA ASP A 30 -5.80 -2.16 6.13
C ASP A 30 -6.55 -2.33 4.81
N HIS A 31 -5.94 -3.08 3.87
CA HIS A 31 -6.61 -3.48 2.64
C HIS A 31 -7.70 -4.49 2.96
N ILE A 32 -8.94 -4.03 2.94
CA ILE A 32 -10.11 -4.87 3.18
C ILE A 32 -11.04 -4.72 1.98
N ALA A 33 -11.47 -5.85 1.42
CA ALA A 33 -12.47 -5.89 0.37
C ALA A 33 -13.64 -6.77 0.83
N ALA A 34 -14.87 -6.34 0.56
CA ALA A 34 -16.08 -7.11 0.86
C ALA A 34 -16.10 -8.45 0.10
N ALA A 35 -15.49 -8.50 -1.09
CA ALA A 35 -15.30 -9.71 -1.88
C ALA A 35 -13.80 -9.89 -2.22
N PRO A 36 -12.99 -10.51 -1.34
CA PRO A 36 -11.57 -10.78 -1.60
C PRO A 36 -11.38 -11.63 -2.87
N GLY A 37 -10.22 -11.47 -3.55
CA GLY A 37 -9.88 -12.25 -4.74
C GLY A 37 -10.51 -11.77 -6.06
N THR A 38 -11.45 -10.81 -6.01
CA THR A 38 -12.13 -10.27 -7.21
C THR A 38 -11.33 -9.19 -7.96
N GLY A 39 -10.13 -8.85 -7.48
CA GLY A 39 -9.32 -7.77 -8.06
C GLY A 39 -9.79 -6.34 -7.71
N ARG A 40 -10.89 -6.15 -6.97
CA ARG A 40 -11.37 -4.80 -6.62
C ARG A 40 -10.38 -3.99 -5.80
N GLY A 41 -9.59 -4.63 -4.94
CA GLY A 41 -8.48 -3.98 -4.23
C GLY A 41 -7.47 -3.33 -5.17
N ARG A 42 -7.19 -3.97 -6.31
CA ARG A 42 -6.31 -3.43 -7.35
C ARG A 42 -6.93 -2.21 -8.02
N ALA A 43 -8.24 -2.23 -8.30
CA ALA A 43 -8.94 -1.10 -8.91
C ALA A 43 -8.80 0.17 -8.06
N LEU A 44 -8.98 0.08 -6.74
CA LEU A 44 -8.76 1.23 -5.83
C LEU A 44 -7.31 1.72 -5.88
N ARG A 45 -6.32 0.81 -5.90
CA ARG A 45 -4.90 1.18 -5.99
C ARG A 45 -4.54 1.86 -7.30
N ILE A 46 -5.12 1.43 -8.42
CA ILE A 46 -4.92 2.07 -9.73
C ILE A 46 -5.37 3.53 -9.71
N LEU A 47 -6.44 3.85 -8.97
CA LEU A 47 -6.91 5.22 -8.80
C LEU A 47 -6.03 6.02 -7.83
N LEU A 48 -5.61 5.41 -6.72
CA LEU A 48 -4.91 6.11 -5.64
C LEU A 48 -3.42 6.33 -5.92
N LEU A 49 -2.71 5.33 -6.45
CA LEU A 49 -1.25 5.36 -6.56
C LEU A 49 -0.74 6.50 -7.47
N PRO A 50 -1.34 6.78 -8.66
CA PRO A 50 -0.88 7.88 -9.51
C PRO A 50 -0.94 9.26 -8.82
N GLU A 51 -1.90 9.47 -7.92
CA GLU A 51 -2.02 10.72 -7.16
C GLU A 51 -1.09 10.75 -5.94
N LEU A 52 -0.86 9.58 -5.31
CA LEU A 52 -0.07 9.47 -4.09
C LEU A 52 1.44 9.53 -4.34
N LEU A 53 1.92 8.84 -5.38
CA LEU A 53 3.35 8.62 -5.62
C LEU A 53 4.11 9.93 -5.90
N PRO A 54 3.65 10.86 -6.76
CA PRO A 54 4.34 12.13 -7.00
C PRO A 54 4.52 12.96 -5.73
N VAL A 55 3.52 12.93 -4.82
CA VAL A 55 3.59 13.63 -3.54
C VAL A 55 4.59 12.97 -2.60
N ALA A 56 4.64 11.63 -2.58
CA ALA A 56 5.64 10.91 -1.80
C ALA A 56 7.06 11.21 -2.30
N ASP A 57 7.26 11.22 -3.61
CA ASP A 57 8.55 11.48 -4.26
C ASP A 57 9.02 12.91 -4.01
N ALA A 58 8.18 13.91 -4.29
CA ALA A 58 8.49 15.32 -4.05
C ALA A 58 8.85 15.62 -2.58
N ARG A 59 8.28 14.87 -1.64
CA ARG A 59 8.55 15.01 -0.18
C ARG A 59 9.62 14.07 0.34
N ARG A 60 10.24 13.26 -0.53
CA ARG A 60 11.23 12.23 -0.17
C ARG A 60 10.72 11.25 0.90
N VAL A 61 9.45 10.89 0.82
CA VAL A 61 8.79 9.98 1.76
C VAL A 61 8.94 8.54 1.27
N THR A 62 9.48 7.68 2.13
CA THR A 62 9.47 6.23 1.90
C THR A 62 8.07 5.68 2.13
N ILE A 63 7.60 4.82 1.22
CA ILE A 63 6.35 4.09 1.37
C ILE A 63 6.67 2.67 1.85
N HIS A 64 5.92 2.22 2.85
CA HIS A 64 5.99 0.88 3.42
C HIS A 64 4.65 0.18 3.23
N ALA A 65 4.67 -1.13 3.07
CA ALA A 65 3.45 -1.94 3.07
C ALA A 65 3.74 -3.33 3.67
N THR A 66 2.68 -4.03 4.04
CA THR A 66 2.76 -5.46 4.34
C THR A 66 1.84 -6.25 3.42
N ALA A 67 2.30 -7.42 3.01
CA ALA A 67 1.49 -8.41 2.32
C ALA A 67 1.32 -9.62 3.23
N ALA A 68 0.13 -10.21 3.24
CA ALA A 68 -0.15 -11.39 4.07
C ALA A 68 0.51 -12.67 3.55
N SER A 69 0.93 -12.68 2.27
CA SER A 69 1.60 -13.82 1.64
C SER A 69 2.63 -13.36 0.58
N PRO A 70 3.57 -14.22 0.17
CA PRO A 70 4.51 -13.94 -0.92
C PRO A 70 3.82 -13.65 -2.26
N GLU A 71 2.68 -14.28 -2.54
CA GLU A 71 1.92 -14.09 -3.78
C GLU A 71 1.30 -12.68 -3.83
N LEU A 72 0.74 -12.23 -2.70
CA LEU A 72 0.27 -10.84 -2.57
C LEU A 72 1.41 -9.84 -2.63
N ALA A 73 2.59 -10.17 -2.10
CA ALA A 73 3.77 -9.33 -2.22
C ALA A 73 4.18 -9.15 -3.69
N ALA A 74 4.25 -10.24 -4.45
CA ALA A 74 4.56 -10.21 -5.88
C ALA A 74 3.53 -9.37 -6.65
N LEU A 75 2.24 -9.52 -6.33
CA LEU A 75 1.17 -8.71 -6.91
C LEU A 75 1.38 -7.21 -6.64
N TYR A 76 1.64 -6.84 -5.38
CA TYR A 76 1.84 -5.44 -5.02
C TYR A 76 3.09 -4.85 -5.67
N MET A 77 4.18 -5.62 -5.79
CA MET A 77 5.40 -5.17 -6.47
C MET A 77 5.19 -4.98 -7.98
N ALA A 78 4.35 -5.81 -8.61
CA ALA A 78 3.98 -5.64 -10.01
C ALA A 78 3.09 -4.40 -10.25
N GLU A 79 2.29 -4.01 -9.25
CA GLU A 79 1.37 -2.88 -9.34
C GLU A 79 1.98 -1.53 -8.94
N LEU A 80 2.94 -1.53 -8.01
CA LEU A 80 3.54 -0.31 -7.46
C LEU A 80 5.02 -0.20 -7.89
N PRO A 81 5.34 0.70 -8.84
CA PRO A 81 6.72 0.88 -9.32
C PRO A 81 7.70 1.24 -8.19
N GLY A 82 8.81 0.51 -8.13
CA GLY A 82 9.87 0.70 -7.14
C GLY A 82 9.58 0.07 -5.77
N LEU A 83 8.45 -0.63 -5.59
CA LEU A 83 8.18 -1.39 -4.39
C LEU A 83 9.00 -2.68 -4.41
N VAL A 84 9.75 -2.92 -3.34
CA VAL A 84 10.58 -4.10 -3.20
C VAL A 84 10.28 -4.84 -1.90
N ASP A 85 10.41 -6.17 -1.95
CA ASP A 85 10.34 -7.03 -0.77
C ASP A 85 11.61 -6.89 0.07
N VAL A 86 11.45 -6.52 1.34
CA VAL A 86 12.55 -6.33 2.30
C VAL A 86 12.61 -7.42 3.37
N GLY A 87 11.89 -8.53 3.17
CA GLY A 87 11.98 -9.73 3.98
C GLY A 87 10.71 -10.12 4.73
N GLY A 88 10.86 -11.03 5.69
CA GLY A 88 9.75 -11.58 6.47
C GLY A 88 8.99 -10.54 7.28
N GLY A 89 7.66 -10.64 7.24
CA GLY A 89 6.72 -9.97 8.13
C GLY A 89 6.11 -10.94 9.14
N MET A 90 4.91 -10.62 9.64
CA MET A 90 4.22 -11.48 10.61
C MET A 90 3.71 -12.77 9.92
N PHE A 91 3.89 -13.92 10.59
CA PHE A 91 3.59 -15.25 10.02
C PHE A 91 4.29 -15.48 8.66
N ARG A 92 3.51 -15.74 7.61
CA ARG A 92 3.99 -15.89 6.22
C ARG A 92 4.00 -14.58 5.44
N GLY A 93 3.69 -13.47 6.10
CA GLY A 93 3.63 -12.16 5.48
C GLY A 93 5.01 -11.66 5.04
N ARG A 94 5.00 -10.67 4.16
CA ARG A 94 6.18 -9.99 3.63
C ARG A 94 6.12 -8.51 3.95
N ARG A 95 7.27 -7.92 4.29
CA ARG A 95 7.43 -6.47 4.44
C ARG A 95 7.91 -5.90 3.11
N LEU A 96 7.28 -4.84 2.67
CA LEU A 96 7.59 -4.18 1.41
C LEU A 96 7.98 -2.73 1.67
N ARG A 97 8.92 -2.22 0.86
CA ARG A 97 9.40 -0.84 0.93
C ARG A 97 9.58 -0.29 -0.46
N ARG A 98 9.17 0.96 -0.67
CA ARG A 98 9.43 1.73 -1.88
C ARG A 98 10.15 3.02 -1.47
N PRO A 99 11.44 3.18 -1.78
CA PRO A 99 12.11 4.45 -1.60
C PRO A 99 11.49 5.52 -2.51
N PRO A 100 11.65 6.82 -2.20
CA PRO A 100 11.24 7.87 -3.12
C PRO A 100 12.07 7.78 -4.42
N ALA A 101 11.41 8.00 -5.55
CA ALA A 101 12.10 8.18 -6.82
C ALA A 101 12.81 9.55 -6.84
N THR A 102 13.96 9.61 -7.52
CA THR A 102 14.72 10.83 -7.81
C THR A 102 14.04 11.72 -8.84
#